data_AF-U2R5F4-F1
#
_entry.id   AF-U2R5F4-F1
#
_cell.length_a   1.000
_cell.length_b   1.000
_cell.length_c   1.000
_cell.angle_alpha   90.00
_cell.angle_beta   90.00
_cell.angle_gamma   90.00
#
_symmetry.space_group_name_H-M   'P 1'
#
loop_
_entity.id
_entity.type
_entity.pdbx_description
1 polymer ?
#
loop_
_entity_poly.entity_id
_entity_poly.type
_entity_poly.pdbx_seq_one_letter_code
_entity_poly.pdbx_strand_id
1 'polypeptide(L)'
;MIRKEPVSEGTVAVIFSLPADHPAMPVSVVGSFNDWQPLRNPLKVRPDGSATAMVTVPVGTRIHFRYLGANGQWFDDIDAETITPEGGQLVV
;
A
#
# COMPACT_ATOMS: atom_id res chain seq x y z
N MET A 1 -8.41 -0.98 1.16
CA MET A 1 -8.52 -2.30 0.49
C MET A 1 -7.16 -2.74 0.00
N ILE A 2 -6.80 -3.96 0.41
CA ILE A 2 -5.56 -4.61 0.05
C ILE A 2 -5.90 -5.95 -0.63
N ARG A 3 -5.40 -6.17 -1.84
CA ARG A 3 -5.50 -7.45 -2.55
C ARG A 3 -4.13 -8.06 -2.76
N LYS A 4 -4.08 -9.39 -2.81
CA LYS A 4 -2.87 -10.18 -3.13
C LYS A 4 -3.18 -11.04 -4.33
N GLU A 5 -2.40 -10.91 -5.40
CA GLU A 5 -2.60 -11.61 -6.66
C GLU A 5 -1.30 -12.29 -7.09
N PRO A 6 -1.26 -13.62 -7.33
CA PRO A 6 -0.08 -14.28 -7.87
C PRO A 6 0.30 -13.69 -9.24
N VAL A 7 1.58 -13.41 -9.46
CA VAL A 7 2.07 -12.84 -10.73
C VAL A 7 2.95 -13.83 -11.49
N SER A 8 3.77 -14.58 -10.77
CA SER A 8 4.61 -15.65 -11.31
C SER A 8 4.94 -16.65 -10.20
N GLU A 9 5.66 -17.72 -10.54
CA GLU A 9 6.15 -18.67 -9.53
C GLU A 9 6.93 -17.93 -8.43
N GLY A 10 6.52 -18.17 -7.17
CA GLY A 10 7.14 -17.59 -5.99
C GLY A 10 6.91 -16.09 -5.76
N THR A 11 6.07 -15.42 -6.56
CA THR A 11 5.91 -13.95 -6.49
C THR A 11 4.45 -13.50 -6.51
N VAL A 12 4.11 -12.53 -5.67
CA VAL A 12 2.76 -12.00 -5.49
C VAL A 12 2.77 -10.48 -5.60
N ALA A 13 1.77 -9.93 -6.30
CA ALA A 13 1.47 -8.51 -6.31
C ALA A 13 0.52 -8.18 -5.15
N VAL A 14 0.94 -7.23 -4.31
CA VAL A 14 0.09 -6.58 -3.32
C VAL A 14 -0.44 -5.29 -3.91
N ILE A 15 -1.76 -5.18 -4.02
CA ILE A 15 -2.45 -4.03 -4.61
C ILE A 15 -3.15 -3.28 -3.50
N PHE A 16 -2.65 -2.08 -3.23
CA PHE A 16 -3.21 -1.12 -2.29
C PHE A 16 -4.21 -0.23 -3.04
N SER A 17 -5.42 -0.09 -2.51
CA SER A 17 -6.51 0.67 -3.14
C SER A 17 -7.21 1.59 -2.15
N LEU A 18 -7.36 2.85 -2.54
CA LEU A 18 -8.19 3.85 -1.87
C LEU A 18 -9.41 4.19 -2.75
N PRO A 19 -10.57 4.49 -2.13
CA PRO A 19 -11.77 4.89 -2.85
C PRO A 19 -11.56 6.19 -3.63
N ALA A 20 -12.47 6.46 -4.57
CA ALA A 20 -12.51 7.74 -5.27
C ALA A 20 -12.64 8.91 -4.27
N ASP A 21 -12.05 10.04 -4.63
CA ASP A 21 -12.07 11.28 -3.86
C ASP A 21 -11.57 11.16 -2.40
N HIS A 22 -10.69 10.17 -2.14
CA HIS A 22 -10.12 10.01 -0.81
C HIS A 22 -9.41 11.31 -0.36
N PRO A 23 -9.75 11.87 0.82
CA PRO A 23 -9.35 13.23 1.19
C PRO A 23 -7.85 13.41 1.42
N ALA A 24 -7.13 12.30 1.65
CA ALA A 24 -5.68 12.30 1.82
C ALA A 24 -4.90 12.35 0.50
N MET A 25 -5.55 12.33 -0.67
CA MET A 25 -4.86 12.37 -1.96
C MET A 25 -4.11 13.70 -2.17
N PRO A 26 -2.91 13.68 -2.80
CA PRO A 26 -2.17 12.49 -3.28
C PRO A 26 -1.59 11.64 -2.14
N VAL A 27 -1.59 10.32 -2.32
CA VAL A 27 -1.08 9.36 -1.34
C VAL A 27 0.07 8.53 -1.93
N SER A 28 1.09 8.25 -1.12
CA SER A 28 2.07 7.20 -1.35
C SER A 28 1.88 6.07 -0.34
N VAL A 29 1.98 4.82 -0.80
CA VAL A 29 2.21 3.71 0.12
C VAL A 29 3.72 3.65 0.42
N VAL A 30 4.06 3.52 1.70
CA VAL A 30 5.45 3.58 2.18
C VAL A 30 5.66 2.41 3.12
N GLY A 31 6.77 1.67 2.98
CA GLY A 31 6.97 0.47 3.77
C GLY A 31 8.31 -0.20 3.56
N SER A 32 8.45 -1.41 4.11
CA SER A 32 9.69 -2.20 4.05
C SER A 32 10.14 -2.49 2.62
N PHE A 33 9.22 -2.58 1.66
CA PHE A 33 9.51 -2.84 0.24
C PHE A 33 10.12 -1.64 -0.51
N ASN A 34 10.11 -0.43 0.06
CA ASN A 34 10.69 0.76 -0.55
C ASN A 34 11.58 1.57 0.40
N ASP A 35 12.11 0.90 1.43
CA ASP A 35 12.97 1.48 2.46
C ASP A 35 12.34 2.66 3.20
N TRP A 36 11.01 2.63 3.34
CA TRP A 36 10.23 3.71 3.92
C TRP A 36 10.42 5.08 3.24
N GLN A 37 10.74 5.10 1.94
CA GLN A 37 10.92 6.33 1.19
C GLN A 37 9.60 6.78 0.54
N PRO A 38 9.09 7.98 0.87
CA PRO A 38 7.94 8.57 0.20
C PRO A 38 8.13 8.69 -1.31
N LEU A 39 7.02 8.77 -2.05
CA LEU A 39 6.98 9.04 -3.49
C LEU A 39 7.58 7.95 -4.40
N ARG A 40 8.16 6.87 -3.85
CA ARG A 40 8.59 5.71 -4.64
C ARG A 40 7.43 4.85 -5.12
N ASN A 41 6.33 4.81 -4.35
CA ASN A 41 5.12 4.06 -4.70
C ASN A 41 3.87 4.94 -4.51
N PRO A 42 3.68 6.00 -5.33
CA PRO A 42 2.49 6.82 -5.29
C PRO A 42 1.28 6.02 -5.79
N LEU A 43 0.12 6.23 -5.17
CA LEU A 43 -1.14 5.70 -5.66
C LEU A 43 -1.56 6.48 -6.90
N LYS A 44 -1.75 5.77 -8.00
CA LYS A 44 -2.20 6.33 -9.27
C LYS A 44 -3.72 6.31 -9.34
N VAL A 45 -4.31 7.47 -9.61
CA VAL A 45 -5.75 7.61 -9.86
C VAL A 45 -6.13 6.83 -11.13
N ARG A 46 -7.22 6.09 -11.05
CA ARG A 46 -7.83 5.28 -12.10
C ARG A 46 -9.00 6.05 -12.72
N PRO A 47 -9.48 5.65 -13.91
CA PRO A 47 -10.61 6.32 -14.57
C PRO A 47 -11.91 6.32 -13.74
N ASP A 48 -12.10 5.36 -12.84
CA ASP A 48 -13.23 5.27 -11.91
C ASP A 48 -13.05 6.16 -10.65
N GLY A 49 -11.98 6.96 -10.60
CA GLY A 49 -11.64 7.84 -9.49
C GLY A 49 -10.85 7.17 -8.36
N SER A 50 -10.87 5.84 -8.25
CA SER A 50 -10.10 5.11 -7.23
C SER A 50 -8.60 5.33 -7.41
N ALA A 51 -7.81 5.20 -6.35
CA ALA A 51 -6.36 5.34 -6.42
C ALA A 51 -5.68 4.03 -6.03
N THR A 52 -4.67 3.60 -6.79
CA THR A 52 -4.02 2.30 -6.58
C THR A 52 -2.50 2.34 -6.69
N ALA A 53 -1.83 1.56 -5.84
CA ALA A 53 -0.41 1.26 -5.95
C ALA A 53 -0.21 -0.26 -5.91
N MET A 54 0.73 -0.76 -6.71
CA MET A 54 1.07 -2.18 -6.77
C MET A 54 2.52 -2.37 -6.39
N VAL A 55 2.77 -3.38 -5.57
CA VAL A 55 4.11 -3.78 -5.14
C VAL A 55 4.24 -5.27 -5.30
N THR A 56 5.34 -5.72 -5.89
CA THR A 56 5.57 -7.13 -6.18
C THR A 56 6.65 -7.65 -5.25
N VAL A 57 6.36 -8.71 -4.49
CA VAL A 57 7.29 -9.30 -3.52
C VAL A 57 7.26 -10.83 -3.59
N PRO A 58 8.30 -11.53 -3.11
CA PRO A 58 8.26 -12.97 -2.96
C PRO A 58 7.12 -13.44 -2.04
N VAL A 59 6.56 -14.61 -2.31
CA VAL A 59 5.62 -15.27 -1.39
C VAL A 59 6.30 -15.55 -0.04
N GLY A 60 5.55 -15.41 1.04
CA GLY A 60 6.01 -15.45 2.43
C GLY A 60 6.61 -14.14 2.95
N THR A 61 6.74 -13.10 2.13
CA THR A 61 7.34 -11.82 2.55
C THR A 61 6.46 -11.12 3.57
N ARG A 62 7.05 -10.74 4.72
CA ARG A 62 6.38 -9.86 5.68
C ARG A 62 6.59 -8.40 5.26
N ILE A 63 5.50 -7.68 5.02
CA ILE A 63 5.51 -6.26 4.71
C ILE A 63 5.03 -5.47 5.92
N HIS A 64 5.77 -4.43 6.28
CA HIS A 64 5.27 -3.33 7.12
C HIS A 64 5.07 -2.11 6.25
N PHE A 65 3.97 -1.40 6.43
CA PHE A 65 3.64 -0.25 5.62
C PHE A 65 2.74 0.77 6.33
N ARG A 66 2.70 1.98 5.79
CA ARG A 66 1.72 3.02 6.11
C ARG A 66 1.48 3.90 4.88
N TYR A 67 0.34 4.58 4.81
CA TYR A 67 0.09 5.58 3.80
C TYR A 67 0.57 6.95 4.25
N LEU A 68 1.22 7.67 3.33
CA LEU A 68 1.54 9.08 3.47
C LEU A 68 0.71 9.89 2.49
N GLY A 69 -0.27 10.62 3.01
CA GLY A 69 -1.12 11.51 2.24
C GLY A 69 -0.55 12.93 2.08
N ALA A 70 -1.38 13.78 1.48
CA ALA A 70 -1.14 15.21 1.36
C ALA A 70 -0.78 15.84 2.72
N ASN A 71 0.04 16.89 2.68
CA ASN A 71 0.48 17.63 3.86
C ASN A 71 1.24 16.79 4.91
N GLY A 72 1.74 15.61 4.54
CA GLY A 72 2.52 14.76 5.44
C GLY A 72 1.68 13.94 6.41
N GLN A 73 0.37 13.79 6.17
CA GLN A 73 -0.51 13.03 7.03
C GLN A 73 -0.27 11.52 6.88
N TRP A 74 0.11 10.88 7.98
CA TRP A 74 0.24 9.43 8.08
C TRP A 74 -1.08 8.78 8.49
N PHE A 75 -1.46 7.67 7.85
CA PHE A 75 -2.64 6.89 8.23
C PHE A 75 -2.49 5.41 7.84
N ASP A 76 -3.18 4.56 8.60
CA ASP A 76 -3.15 3.10 8.44
C ASP A 76 -4.30 2.62 7.54
N ASP A 77 -4.16 1.43 6.94
CA ASP A 77 -5.24 0.73 6.26
C ASP A 77 -5.94 -0.22 7.24
N ILE A 78 -7.25 -0.09 7.41
CA ILE A 78 -8.03 -0.98 8.28
C ILE A 78 -8.06 -2.42 7.77
N ASP A 79 -7.79 -2.63 6.48
CA ASP A 79 -7.73 -3.95 5.85
C ASP A 79 -6.36 -4.63 6.03
N ALA A 80 -5.43 -4.03 6.78
CA ALA A 80 -4.19 -4.70 7.17
C ALA A 80 -4.49 -5.90 8.09
N GLU A 81 -3.66 -6.95 8.01
CA GLU A 81 -3.83 -8.15 8.86
C GLU A 81 -3.58 -7.82 10.34
N THR A 82 -2.70 -6.88 10.61
CA THR A 82 -2.42 -6.35 11.96
C THR A 82 -2.06 -4.88 11.84
N ILE A 83 -2.60 -4.07 12.76
CA ILE A 83 -2.22 -2.66 12.91
C ILE A 83 -1.46 -2.53 14.23
N THR A 84 -0.26 -1.94 14.14
CA THR A 84 0.65 -1.66 15.26
C THR A 84 0.95 -0.16 15.34
N PRO A 85 1.56 0.35 16.43
CA PRO A 85 2.01 1.74 16.47
C PRO A 85 2.92 2.12 15.30
N GLU A 86 3.66 1.16 14.75
CA GLU A 86 4.58 1.31 13.62
C GLU A 86 3.90 1.22 12.24
N GLY A 87 2.61 0.84 12.18
CA GLY A 87 1.82 0.77 10.95
C GLY A 87 1.13 -0.58 10.73
N GLY A 88 0.65 -0.76 9.50
CA GLY A 88 0.02 -2.00 9.04
C GLY A 88 1.04 -3.09 8.70
N GLN A 89 0.67 -4.34 8.98
CA GLN A 89 1.46 -5.53 8.67
C GLN A 89 0.68 -6.50 7.78
N LEU A 90 1.38 -7.16 6.86
CA LEU A 90 0.86 -8.19 5.97
C LEU A 90 1.89 -9.31 5.82
N VAL A 91 1.45 -10.57 5.73
CA VAL A 91 2.27 -11.68 5.20
C VAL A 91 1.78 -12.01 3.80
N VAL A 92 2.62 -11.76 2.80
CA VAL A 92 2.26 -11.92 1.37
C VAL A 92 2.31 -13.37 0.94
#